data_AF-A0A2N2AUM6-F1
#
_entry.id   AF-A0A2N2AUM6-F1
#
_cell.length_a   1.000
_cell.length_b   1.000
_cell.length_c   1.000
_cell.angle_alpha   90.00
_cell.angle_beta   90.00
_cell.angle_gamma   90.00
#
_symmetry.space_group_name_H-M   'P 1'
#
loop_
_entity.id
_entity.type
_entity.pdbx_description
1 polymer ?
#
loop_
_entity_poly.entity_id
_entity_poly.type
_entity_poly.pdbx_seq_one_letter_code
_entity_poly.pdbx_strand_id
1 'polypeptide(L)'
;MILKIVEFIYVFFYTVVVLSLIGEGVLNMYKILRVIARYDHKLVIELDNLNKIIYDMNPRLHSVRFCKLADLAKFKSVKIENGNTLIWDSLCQITIDEIISTMER
;
A
#
# COMPACT_ATOMS: atom_id res chain seq x y z
N MET A 1 -35.37 -31.75 13.39
CA MET A 1 -33.96 -32.23 13.39
C MET A 1 -33.19 -31.75 12.16
N ILE A 2 -33.74 -31.87 10.95
CA ILE A 2 -33.11 -31.46 9.67
C ILE A 2 -32.76 -29.96 9.59
N LEU A 3 -33.60 -29.08 10.15
CA LEU A 3 -33.37 -27.63 10.09
C LEU A 3 -32.06 -27.19 10.78
N LYS A 4 -31.68 -27.85 11.87
CA LYS A 4 -30.41 -27.56 12.58
C LYS A 4 -29.18 -27.98 11.78
N ILE A 5 -29.31 -29.01 10.95
CA ILE A 5 -28.22 -29.49 10.08
C ILE A 5 -28.00 -28.50 8.95
N VAL A 6 -29.07 -27.94 8.38
CA VAL A 6 -28.97 -26.93 7.31
C VAL A 6 -28.31 -25.64 7.82
N GLU A 7 -28.68 -25.16 9.00
CA GLU A 7 -28.03 -23.97 9.57
C GLU A 7 -26.56 -24.22 9.93
N PHE A 8 -26.23 -25.41 10.43
CA PHE A 8 -24.85 -25.79 10.71
C PHE A 8 -24.01 -25.84 9.44
N ILE A 9 -24.55 -26.40 8.36
CA ILE A 9 -23.90 -26.41 7.04
C ILE A 9 -23.72 -24.98 6.53
N TYR A 10 -24.74 -24.13 6.63
CA TYR A 10 -24.66 -22.74 6.16
C TYR A 10 -23.59 -21.94 6.89
N VAL A 11 -23.55 -22.02 8.23
CA VAL A 11 -22.52 -21.36 9.05
C VAL A 11 -21.14 -21.92 8.75
N PHE A 12 -21.01 -23.25 8.60
CA PHE A 12 -19.74 -23.88 8.27
C PHE A 12 -19.21 -23.42 6.92
N PHE A 13 -20.04 -23.44 5.87
CA PHE A 13 -19.68 -22.93 4.55
C PHE A 13 -19.34 -21.43 4.60
N TYR A 14 -20.11 -20.62 5.32
CA TYR A 14 -19.83 -19.18 5.43
C TYR A 14 -18.49 -18.92 6.12
N THR A 15 -18.20 -19.59 7.24
CA THR A 15 -16.92 -19.44 7.95
C THR A 15 -15.73 -19.93 7.12
N VAL A 16 -15.86 -21.06 6.42
CA VAL A 16 -14.80 -21.60 5.56
C VAL A 16 -14.56 -20.69 4.35
N VAL A 17 -15.62 -20.19 3.71
CA VAL A 17 -15.51 -19.25 2.57
C VAL A 17 -14.90 -17.92 3.02
N VAL A 18 -15.30 -17.38 4.17
CA VAL A 18 -14.68 -16.17 4.75
C VAL A 18 -13.21 -16.42 5.08
N LEU A 19 -12.86 -17.57 5.68
CA LEU A 19 -11.46 -17.91 5.93
C LEU A 19 -10.63 -18.06 4.64
N SER A 20 -11.19 -18.68 3.59
CA SER A 20 -10.53 -18.84 2.29
C SER A 20 -10.36 -17.51 1.55
N LEU A 21 -11.32 -16.59 1.66
CA LEU A 21 -11.21 -15.23 1.10
C LEU A 21 -10.12 -14.40 1.82
N ILE A 22 -9.85 -14.68 3.10
CA ILE A 22 -8.75 -14.04 3.84
C ILE A 22 -7.41 -14.72 3.53
N GLY A 23 -7.43 -16.00 3.12
CA GLY A 23 -6.25 -16.86 2.96
C GLY A 23 -5.44 -16.69 1.67
N GLU A 24 -6.04 -16.22 0.56
CA GLU A 24 -5.32 -15.95 -0.70
C GLU A 24 -4.98 -14.46 -0.91
N GLY A 25 -5.44 -13.60 0.01
CA GLY A 25 -5.07 -12.19 0.10
C GLY A 25 -3.94 -11.94 1.10
N VAL A 26 -3.09 -12.93 1.38
CA VAL A 26 -1.83 -12.70 2.10
C VAL A 26 -0.98 -11.83 1.20
N LEU A 27 -1.15 -10.53 1.43
CA LEU A 27 -0.31 -9.43 1.03
C LEU A 27 1.08 -9.96 0.73
N ASN A 28 1.47 -9.89 -0.54
CA ASN A 28 2.89 -9.87 -0.88
C ASN A 28 3.42 -8.68 -0.07
N MET A 29 3.94 -8.96 1.14
CA MET A 29 4.36 -7.93 2.09
C MET A 29 5.64 -7.34 1.54
N TYR A 30 5.51 -6.51 0.51
CA TYR A 30 6.60 -5.73 -0.04
C TYR A 30 7.09 -4.84 1.09
N LYS A 31 8.21 -5.23 1.67
CA LYS A 31 8.79 -4.50 2.79
C LYS A 31 9.72 -3.47 2.20
N ILE A 32 9.46 -2.21 2.50
CA ILE A 32 10.34 -1.12 2.11
C ILE A 32 11.62 -1.25 2.93
N LEU A 33 12.74 -1.53 2.26
CA LEU A 33 14.06 -1.43 2.86
C LEU A 33 14.50 0.02 2.94
N ARG A 34 14.27 0.77 1.85
CA ARG A 34 14.74 2.15 1.74
C ARG A 34 13.85 2.96 0.83
N VAL A 35 13.68 4.23 1.17
CA VAL A 35 13.14 5.24 0.26
C VAL A 35 14.18 6.33 0.04
N ILE A 36 14.33 6.76 -1.21
CA ILE A 36 15.18 7.86 -1.62
C ILE A 36 14.31 8.84 -2.40
N ALA A 37 14.05 10.00 -1.80
CA ALA A 37 13.38 11.11 -2.44
C ALA A 37 14.37 11.89 -3.32
N ARG A 38 14.18 11.86 -4.65
CA ARG A 38 14.99 12.61 -5.61
C ARG A 38 14.45 14.04 -5.76
N TYR A 39 15.31 14.94 -6.23
CA TYR A 39 15.00 16.34 -6.57
C TYR A 39 13.99 16.51 -7.70
N ASP A 40 13.80 15.49 -8.55
CA ASP A 40 12.82 15.51 -9.65
C ASP A 40 11.40 15.04 -9.22
N HIS A 41 11.10 15.09 -7.92
CA HIS A 41 9.87 14.54 -7.31
C HIS A 41 9.64 13.05 -7.62
N LYS A 42 10.74 12.33 -7.88
CA LYS A 42 10.75 10.87 -8.05
C LYS A 42 11.10 10.20 -6.74
N LEU A 43 10.29 9.24 -6.32
CA LEU A 43 10.61 8.34 -5.23
C LEU A 43 11.26 7.09 -5.77
N VAL A 44 12.46 6.81 -5.29
CA VAL A 44 13.10 5.52 -5.50
C VAL A 44 12.87 4.71 -4.24
N ILE A 45 12.08 3.66 -4.36
CA ILE A 45 11.73 2.78 -3.26
C ILE A 45 12.42 1.46 -3.51
N GLU A 46 13.29 1.06 -2.60
CA GLU A 46 13.96 -0.23 -2.61
C GLU A 46 13.19 -1.18 -1.68
N LEU A 47 12.72 -2.27 -2.27
CA LEU A 47 11.99 -3.33 -1.59
C LEU A 47 12.94 -4.45 -1.15
N ASP A 48 12.49 -5.27 -0.22
CA ASP A 48 13.25 -6.40 0.36
C ASP A 48 13.57 -7.50 -0.65
N ASN A 49 12.77 -7.61 -1.70
CA ASN A 49 12.99 -8.51 -2.83
C ASN A 49 14.02 -8.00 -3.84
N LEU A 50 14.85 -7.01 -3.49
CA LEU A 50 15.82 -6.32 -4.35
C LEU A 50 15.21 -5.54 -5.53
N ASN A 51 13.88 -5.46 -5.63
CA ASN A 51 13.25 -4.64 -6.64
C ASN A 51 13.34 -3.17 -6.26
N LYS A 52 13.58 -2.34 -7.27
CA LYS A 52 13.58 -0.89 -7.15
C LYS A 52 12.42 -0.33 -7.94
N ILE A 53 11.53 0.35 -7.24
CA ILE A 53 10.40 1.04 -7.83
C ILE A 53 10.78 2.50 -7.97
N ILE A 54 10.70 3.03 -9.20
CA ILE A 54 10.85 4.46 -9.46
C ILE A 54 9.45 5.00 -9.69
N TYR A 55 8.92 5.67 -8.67
CA TYR A 55 7.60 6.26 -8.71
C TYR A 55 7.70 7.76 -8.98
N ASP A 56 7.03 8.23 -10.03
CA ASP A 56 6.96 9.65 -10.36
C ASP A 56 5.74 10.29 -9.68
N MET A 57 5.99 11.23 -8.75
CA MET A 57 4.91 11.94 -8.07
C MET A 57 4.39 13.15 -8.84
N ASN A 58 5.05 13.64 -9.89
CA ASN A 58 4.66 14.84 -10.62
C ASN A 58 3.16 14.89 -10.99
N PRO A 59 2.55 13.86 -11.59
CA PRO A 59 1.12 13.90 -11.92
C PRO A 59 0.23 14.01 -10.67
N ARG A 60 0.68 13.47 -9.53
CA ARG A 60 -0.04 13.52 -8.26
C ARG A 60 0.15 14.83 -7.51
N LEU A 61 1.25 15.56 -7.73
CA LEU A 61 1.46 16.89 -7.13
C LEU A 61 0.36 17.88 -7.50
N HIS A 62 -0.31 17.69 -8.64
CA HIS A 62 -1.46 18.49 -9.05
C HIS A 62 -2.74 18.17 -8.27
N SER A 63 -2.79 17.07 -7.53
CA SER A 63 -3.91 16.70 -6.69
C SER A 63 -3.90 17.49 -5.37
N VAL A 64 -5.08 17.89 -4.90
CA VAL A 64 -5.27 18.65 -3.65
C VAL A 64 -4.62 17.95 -2.44
N ARG A 65 -4.55 16.61 -2.45
CA ARG A 65 -3.90 15.84 -1.38
C ARG A 65 -2.39 16.05 -1.36
N PHE A 66 -1.74 15.98 -2.52
CA PHE A 66 -0.28 15.95 -2.63
C PHE A 66 0.34 17.29 -3.08
N CYS A 67 -0.46 18.35 -3.27
CA CYS A 67 0.04 19.67 -3.67
C CYS A 67 1.09 20.23 -2.71
N LYS A 68 1.00 19.88 -1.41
CA LYS A 68 1.99 20.27 -0.40
C LYS A 68 3.34 19.55 -0.57
N LEU A 69 3.39 18.44 -1.29
CA LEU A 69 4.63 17.73 -1.64
C LEU A 69 5.37 18.35 -2.84
N ALA A 70 4.79 19.36 -3.49
CA ALA A 70 5.50 20.12 -4.52
C ALA A 70 6.72 20.84 -3.93
N ASP A 71 6.67 21.17 -2.64
CA ASP A 71 7.80 21.65 -1.88
C ASP A 71 8.80 20.52 -1.61
N LEU A 72 10.00 20.64 -2.19
CA LEU A 72 11.07 19.65 -2.06
C LEU A 72 11.52 19.42 -0.61
N ALA A 73 11.42 20.43 0.26
CA ALA A 73 11.78 20.27 1.67
C ALA A 73 10.81 19.30 2.36
N LYS A 74 9.52 19.42 2.03
CA LYS A 74 8.48 18.50 2.52
C LYS A 74 8.58 17.15 1.85
N PHE A 75 8.84 17.10 0.54
CA PHE A 75 8.99 15.82 -0.16
C PHE A 75 10.12 14.95 0.42
N LYS A 76 11.23 15.58 0.82
CA LYS A 76 12.37 14.90 1.46
C LYS A 76 12.12 14.49 2.91
N SER A 77 11.05 14.98 3.55
CA SER A 77 10.70 14.57 4.92
C SER A 77 9.99 13.21 4.99
N VAL A 78 9.94 12.47 3.87
CA VAL A 78 9.37 11.13 3.80
C VAL A 78 9.98 10.21 4.86
N LYS A 79 9.11 9.53 5.60
CA LYS A 79 9.47 8.50 6.57
C LYS A 79 8.75 7.21 6.19
N ILE A 80 9.33 6.10 6.60
CA ILE A 80 8.71 4.78 6.44
C ILE A 80 8.07 4.42 7.77
N GLU A 81 6.78 4.11 7.75
CA GLU A 81 6.01 3.61 8.89
C GLU A 81 5.46 2.21 8.56
N ASN A 82 5.41 1.34 9.57
CA ASN A 82 4.94 -0.05 9.45
C ASN A 82 5.62 -0.91 8.36
N GLY A 83 6.76 -0.45 7.81
CA GLY A 83 7.56 -1.18 6.83
C GLY A 83 6.97 -1.26 5.42
N ASN A 84 5.79 -0.71 5.17
CA ASN A 84 5.11 -0.73 3.86
C ASN A 84 4.39 0.59 3.52
N THR A 85 4.46 1.57 4.42
CA THR A 85 3.76 2.84 4.29
C THR A 85 4.79 3.97 4.29
N LEU A 86 4.71 4.85 3.29
CA LEU A 86 5.46 6.08 3.28
C LEU A 86 4.58 7.20 3.82
N ILE A 87 5.07 7.92 4.82
CA ILE A 87 4.39 9.03 5.46
C ILE A 87 5.21 10.32 5.29
N TRP A 88 4.52 11.41 5.03
CA TRP A 88 5.07 12.77 5.04
C TRP A 88 4.46 13.52 6.21
N ASP A 89 4.90 13.18 7.43
CA ASP A 89 4.36 13.69 8.69
C ASP A 89 2.80 13.71 8.66
N SER A 90 2.18 14.88 8.81
CA SER A 90 0.71 15.04 8.76
C SER A 90 0.16 15.47 7.40
N LEU A 91 0.99 15.47 6.36
CA LEU A 91 0.61 15.96 5.03
C LEU A 91 -0.11 14.87 4.24
N CYS A 92 0.54 13.72 4.11
CA CYS A 92 0.10 12.61 3.28
C CYS A 92 0.73 11.31 3.73
N GLN A 93 0.06 10.21 3.39
CA GLN A 93 0.58 8.86 3.51
C GLN A 93 0.24 8.11 2.23
N ILE A 94 1.13 7.25 1.78
CA ILE A 94 0.91 6.38 0.62
C ILE A 94 1.47 5.00 0.96
N THR A 95 0.71 3.96 0.65
CA THR A 95 1.15 2.58 0.82
C THR A 95 1.83 2.09 -0.46
N ILE A 96 2.67 1.07 -0.33
CA ILE A 96 3.29 0.41 -1.48
C ILE A 96 2.23 -0.18 -2.40
N ASP A 97 1.17 -0.78 -1.86
CA ASP A 97 0.04 -1.28 -2.66
C ASP A 97 -0.57 -0.18 -3.55
N GLU A 98 -0.74 1.04 -3.04
CA GLU A 98 -1.30 2.14 -3.83
C GLU A 98 -0.36 2.57 -4.97
N ILE A 99 0.96 2.52 -4.71
CA ILE A 99 1.99 2.80 -5.73
C ILE A 99 1.96 1.72 -6.81
N ILE A 100 1.99 0.44 -6.43
CA ILE A 100 1.97 -0.70 -7.35
C ILE A 100 0.70 -0.69 -8.19
N SER A 101 -0.47 -0.51 -7.57
CA SER A 101 -1.75 -0.42 -8.26
C SER A 101 -1.81 0.73 -9.28
N THR A 102 -1.07 1.82 -9.04
CA THR A 102 -0.99 2.93 -10.00
C THR A 102 -0.08 2.59 -11.19
N MET A 103 0.89 1.69 -11.02
CA MET A 103 1.82 1.27 -12.08
C MET A 103 1.27 0.14 -12.95
N GLU A 104 0.40 -0.70 -12.41
CA GLU A 104 -0.27 -1.80 -13.15
C GLU A 104 -1.41 -1.31 -14.06
N ARG A 105 -1.64 0.01 -14.14
CA ARG A 105 -2.80 0.61 -14.83
C ARG A 105 -2.42 1.34 -16.11
#